data_AF-A0A0Q3KRW5-F1
#
_entry.id   AF-A0A0Q3KRW5-F1
#
_cell.length_a   1.000
_cell.length_b   1.000
_cell.length_c   1.000
_cell.angle_alpha   90.00
_cell.angle_beta   90.00
_cell.angle_gamma   90.00
#
_symmetry.space_group_name_H-M   'P 1'
#
loop_
_entity.id
_entity.type
_entity.pdbx_description
1 polymer ?
#
loop_
_entity_poly.entity_id
_entity_poly.type
_entity_poly.pdbx_seq_one_letter_code
_entity_poly.pdbx_strand_id
1 'polypeptide(L)'
;MGMDYYIEPKSENEHEDYLNFPDTLSYFFEQAGGYDEKSIVSQIEKILDIDLSIFQKTYNAEMEFEIEESDSNPLNENDSSSDDLWINTEDLIKKLEEFQEKIKINNNYFSQIIFNPYNDDSKMSGMDIEDIIRYQKENPLTLYPANNGIVTEGNLSSSISELMKILEHLKIQNTKQIRLNYM
;
A
#
# COMPACT_ATOMS: atom_id res chain seq x y z
N MET A 1 -9.90 12.47 -8.27
CA MET A 1 -10.68 11.41 -7.62
C MET A 1 -9.62 10.38 -7.30
N GLY A 2 -9.29 10.23 -6.01
CA GLY A 2 -8.25 9.30 -5.59
C GLY A 2 -8.77 7.88 -5.79
N MET A 3 -7.89 6.99 -6.21
CA MET A 3 -8.21 5.57 -6.36
C MET A 3 -8.28 4.97 -4.96
N ASP A 4 -9.36 4.28 -4.64
CA ASP A 4 -9.57 3.70 -3.31
C ASP A 4 -9.49 2.17 -3.37
N TYR A 5 -8.86 1.60 -2.34
CA TYR A 5 -8.85 0.16 -2.18
C TYR A 5 -10.23 -0.31 -1.67
N TYR A 6 -10.69 -1.45 -2.16
CA TYR A 6 -11.90 -2.12 -1.72
C TYR A 6 -11.61 -3.58 -1.42
N ILE A 7 -12.37 -4.17 -0.50
CA ILE A 7 -12.28 -5.58 -0.14
C ILE A 7 -13.45 -6.29 -0.78
N GLU A 8 -13.15 -7.22 -1.67
CA GLU A 8 -14.12 -8.14 -2.25
C GLU A 8 -14.00 -9.49 -1.55
N PRO A 9 -15.02 -9.92 -0.79
CA PRO A 9 -15.02 -11.24 -0.22
C PRO A 9 -15.34 -12.30 -1.29
N LYS A 10 -14.69 -13.47 -1.22
CA LYS A 10 -15.00 -14.57 -2.13
C LYS A 10 -16.34 -15.18 -1.74
N SER A 11 -17.36 -14.96 -2.55
CA SER A 11 -18.71 -15.47 -2.36
C SER A 11 -19.16 -16.34 -3.52
N GLU A 12 -20.04 -17.31 -3.23
CA GLU A 12 -20.77 -18.05 -4.27
C GLU A 12 -21.94 -17.22 -4.85
N ASN A 13 -22.30 -16.12 -4.19
CA ASN A 13 -23.37 -15.23 -4.63
C ASN A 13 -22.79 -14.03 -5.40
N GLU A 14 -23.25 -13.81 -6.63
CA GLU A 14 -22.81 -12.71 -7.52
C GLU A 14 -23.18 -11.28 -7.02
N HIS A 15 -23.63 -11.13 -5.77
CA HIS A 15 -24.20 -9.89 -5.22
C HIS A 15 -23.62 -9.49 -3.87
N GLU A 16 -22.42 -9.97 -3.51
CA GLU A 16 -21.79 -9.50 -2.28
C GLU A 16 -21.19 -8.11 -2.51
N ASP A 17 -21.63 -7.14 -1.71
CA ASP A 17 -21.15 -5.76 -1.78
C ASP A 17 -19.67 -5.68 -1.39
N TYR A 18 -18.91 -4.86 -2.13
CA TYR A 18 -17.55 -4.51 -1.75
C TYR A 18 -17.55 -3.82 -0.39
N LEU A 19 -16.58 -4.18 0.46
CA LEU A 19 -16.35 -3.50 1.73
C LEU A 19 -15.27 -2.43 1.54
N ASN A 20 -15.42 -1.31 2.21
CA ASN A 20 -14.42 -0.24 2.16
C ASN A 20 -13.12 -0.69 2.81
N PHE A 21 -12.00 -0.51 2.12
CA PHE A 21 -10.69 -0.54 2.75
C PHE A 21 -10.44 0.81 3.44
N PRO A 22 -9.80 0.88 4.61
CA PRO A 22 -9.63 2.16 5.30
C PRO A 22 -8.81 3.17 4.49
N ASP A 23 -9.35 4.37 4.26
CA ASP A 23 -8.79 5.41 3.38
C ASP A 23 -7.32 5.75 3.68
N THR A 24 -6.94 5.83 4.96
CA THR A 24 -5.53 6.13 5.31
C THR A 24 -4.60 4.99 4.91
N LEU A 25 -5.05 3.73 5.00
CA LEU A 25 -4.26 2.59 4.54
C LEU A 25 -4.27 2.49 3.01
N SER A 26 -5.39 2.83 2.36
CA SER A 26 -5.50 2.95 0.90
C SER A 26 -4.41 3.91 0.38
N TYR A 27 -4.39 5.13 0.91
CA TYR A 27 -3.38 6.15 0.58
C TYR A 27 -1.97 5.74 0.99
N PHE A 28 -1.81 5.06 2.13
CA PHE A 28 -0.51 4.56 2.56
C PHE A 28 0.08 3.59 1.54
N PHE A 29 -0.66 2.56 1.12
CA PHE A 29 -0.17 1.56 0.17
C PHE A 29 -0.04 2.09 -1.26
N GLU A 30 -0.87 3.05 -1.67
CA GLU A 30 -0.74 3.73 -2.97
C GLU A 30 0.63 4.40 -3.17
N GLN A 31 1.24 4.92 -2.08
CA GLN A 31 2.54 5.61 -2.17
C GLN A 31 3.68 4.73 -2.69
N ALA A 32 3.57 3.40 -2.61
CA ALA A 32 4.60 2.50 -3.11
C ALA A 32 4.85 2.70 -4.61
N GLY A 33 3.80 2.83 -5.43
CA GLY A 33 3.93 3.03 -6.88
C GLY A 33 4.35 4.44 -7.31
N GLY A 34 4.23 5.43 -6.41
CA GLY A 34 4.61 6.82 -6.71
C GLY A 34 6.03 7.20 -6.26
N TYR A 35 6.59 6.47 -5.29
CA TYR A 35 7.83 6.87 -4.61
C TYR A 35 8.80 5.72 -4.30
N ASP A 36 8.52 4.49 -4.72
CA ASP A 36 9.37 3.30 -4.59
C ASP A 36 9.96 3.14 -3.18
N GLU A 37 11.29 2.93 -3.09
CA GLU A 37 12.04 2.81 -1.84
C GLU A 37 11.96 4.03 -0.91
N LYS A 38 11.51 5.18 -1.42
CA LYS A 38 11.31 6.39 -0.62
C LYS A 38 9.91 6.45 -0.03
N SER A 39 8.96 5.65 -0.50
CA SER A 39 7.59 5.58 0.03
C SER A 39 7.55 5.38 1.55
N ILE A 40 6.51 5.88 2.24
CA ILE A 40 6.38 5.75 3.69
C ILE A 40 6.28 4.26 4.01
N VAL A 41 5.60 3.48 3.14
CA VAL A 41 5.52 2.01 3.22
C VAL A 41 6.90 1.40 3.23
N SER A 42 7.72 1.63 2.20
CA SER A 42 9.05 1.02 2.11
C SER A 42 9.99 1.46 3.23
N GLN A 43 9.88 2.71 3.69
CA GLN A 43 10.62 3.17 4.87
C GLN A 43 10.17 2.45 6.14
N ILE A 44 8.86 2.30 6.35
CA ILE A 44 8.29 1.58 7.51
C ILE A 44 8.65 0.09 7.46
N GLU A 45 8.56 -0.57 6.31
CA GLU A 45 8.97 -1.96 6.11
C GLU A 45 10.43 -2.17 6.54
N LYS A 46 11.33 -1.26 6.13
CA LYS A 46 12.75 -1.27 6.52
C LYS A 46 12.96 -0.99 8.01
N ILE A 47 12.27 -0.01 8.59
CA ILE A 47 12.42 0.38 10.01
C ILE A 47 11.89 -0.71 10.95
N LEU A 48 10.76 -1.32 10.59
CA LEU A 48 10.08 -2.34 11.40
C LEU A 48 10.54 -3.77 11.07
N ASP A 49 11.31 -3.96 10.00
CA ASP A 49 11.71 -5.27 9.49
C ASP A 49 10.48 -6.17 9.28
N ILE A 50 9.57 -5.71 8.42
CA ILE A 50 8.31 -6.35 8.08
C ILE A 50 8.06 -6.28 6.57
N ASP A 51 7.53 -7.35 6.01
CA ASP A 51 7.06 -7.43 4.63
C ASP A 51 5.54 -7.19 4.58
N LEU A 52 5.12 -6.10 3.93
CA LEU A 52 3.73 -5.69 3.74
C LEU A 52 3.23 -5.93 2.31
N SER A 53 3.98 -6.64 1.47
CA SER A 53 3.63 -6.92 0.06
C SER A 53 2.26 -7.59 -0.12
N ILE A 54 1.75 -8.30 0.89
CA ILE A 54 0.40 -8.89 0.85
C ILE A 54 -0.71 -7.86 0.61
N PHE A 55 -0.53 -6.60 1.03
CA PHE A 55 -1.49 -5.52 0.81
C PHE A 55 -1.38 -4.87 -0.58
N GLN A 56 -0.31 -5.19 -1.31
CA GLN A 56 -0.05 -4.69 -2.66
C GLN A 56 -0.51 -5.68 -3.74
N LYS A 57 -1.00 -6.87 -3.35
CA LYS A 57 -1.64 -7.84 -4.25
C LYS A 57 -3.05 -7.38 -4.61
N THR A 58 -3.14 -6.41 -5.52
CA THR A 58 -4.39 -5.78 -5.94
C THR A 58 -4.87 -6.30 -7.28
N TYR A 59 -6.19 -6.26 -7.46
CA TYR A 59 -6.86 -6.47 -8.74
C TYR A 59 -7.45 -5.15 -9.21
N ASN A 60 -7.24 -4.79 -10.47
CA ASN A 60 -7.91 -3.66 -11.09
C ASN A 60 -8.73 -4.18 -12.28
N ALA A 61 -10.05 -4.04 -12.19
CA ALA A 61 -10.96 -4.54 -13.22
C ALA A 61 -10.96 -3.69 -14.50
N GLU A 62 -10.55 -2.42 -14.44
CA GLU A 62 -10.48 -1.51 -15.59
C GLU A 62 -9.12 -1.60 -16.32
N MET A 63 -8.06 -1.99 -15.61
CA MET A 63 -6.74 -2.32 -16.14
C MET A 63 -6.59 -3.83 -16.29
N GLU A 64 -7.30 -4.42 -17.25
CA GLU A 64 -7.17 -5.85 -17.61
C GLU A 64 -5.77 -6.21 -18.20
N PHE A 65 -4.76 -5.36 -18.01
CA PHE A 65 -3.37 -5.54 -18.44
C PHE A 65 -2.38 -5.07 -17.37
N GLU A 66 -1.49 -6.00 -16.99
CA GLU A 66 -0.12 -5.80 -16.49
C GLU A 66 0.07 -4.87 -15.29
N ILE A 67 0.02 -5.44 -14.07
CA ILE A 67 0.76 -4.86 -12.95
C ILE A 67 2.23 -5.25 -13.14
N GLU A 68 3.07 -4.24 -13.34
CA GLU A 68 4.52 -4.37 -13.55
C GLU A 68 5.20 -5.21 -12.46
N GLU A 69 6.18 -5.97 -12.93
CA GLU A 69 6.97 -7.01 -12.30
C GLU A 69 7.51 -6.66 -10.90
N SER A 70 7.17 -7.49 -9.92
CA SER A 70 8.07 -7.72 -8.78
C SER A 70 9.13 -8.72 -9.19
N ASP A 71 10.26 -8.22 -9.70
CA ASP A 71 11.60 -8.84 -9.81
C ASP A 71 11.69 -10.38 -9.75
N SER A 72 10.89 -11.06 -10.56
CA SER A 72 10.92 -12.51 -10.69
C SER A 72 10.53 -12.86 -12.12
N ASN A 73 11.55 -13.19 -12.92
CA ASN A 73 11.46 -13.85 -14.23
C ASN A 73 10.11 -14.55 -14.45
N PRO A 74 9.41 -14.27 -15.56
CA PRO A 74 8.64 -15.32 -16.20
C PRO A 74 8.85 -15.32 -17.71
N LEU A 75 9.73 -16.23 -18.14
CA LEU A 75 9.40 -17.06 -19.28
C LEU A 75 8.07 -17.76 -18.97
N ASN A 76 6.95 -17.25 -19.53
CA ASN A 76 5.75 -17.95 -20.00
C ASN A 76 4.50 -17.08 -19.84
N GLU A 77 4.09 -16.43 -20.92
CA GLU A 77 2.86 -15.64 -21.09
C GLU A 77 1.57 -16.49 -21.09
N ASN A 78 1.42 -17.49 -20.21
CA ASN A 78 0.28 -18.41 -20.27
C ASN A 78 -0.34 -18.82 -18.92
N ASP A 79 -0.08 -18.11 -17.82
CA ASP A 79 -0.59 -18.51 -16.50
C ASP A 79 -1.02 -17.35 -15.57
N SER A 80 -1.45 -16.20 -16.10
CA SER A 80 -2.06 -15.14 -15.26
C SER A 80 -3.49 -15.53 -14.86
N SER A 81 -3.63 -16.53 -14.00
CA SER A 81 -4.92 -16.93 -13.48
C SER A 81 -5.40 -15.89 -12.46
N SER A 82 -6.65 -15.43 -12.61
CA SER A 82 -7.36 -14.58 -11.64
C SER A 82 -7.33 -15.14 -10.20
N ASP A 83 -6.96 -16.41 -10.02
CA ASP A 83 -6.87 -17.08 -8.74
C ASP A 83 -5.72 -16.59 -7.85
N ASP A 84 -4.65 -16.03 -8.43
CA ASP A 84 -3.46 -15.58 -7.67
C ASP A 84 -3.69 -14.29 -6.86
N LEU A 85 -4.79 -13.58 -7.12
CA LEU A 85 -5.17 -12.33 -6.45
C LEU A 85 -6.11 -12.58 -5.25
N TRP A 86 -6.55 -13.82 -5.02
CA TRP A 86 -7.29 -14.19 -3.81
C TRP A 86 -6.35 -14.45 -2.65
N ILE A 87 -6.50 -13.65 -1.61
CA ILE A 87 -5.71 -13.72 -0.39
C ILE A 87 -6.52 -14.42 0.70
N ASN A 88 -5.91 -15.35 1.44
CA ASN A 88 -6.60 -15.94 2.59
C ASN A 88 -6.83 -14.87 3.67
N THR A 89 -8.06 -14.76 4.16
CA THR A 89 -8.43 -13.79 5.22
C THR A 89 -7.53 -13.94 6.45
N GLU A 90 -7.20 -15.17 6.82
CA GLU A 90 -6.34 -15.47 7.97
C GLU A 90 -4.90 -14.99 7.80
N ASP A 91 -4.36 -15.02 6.57
CA ASP A 91 -2.99 -14.59 6.29
C ASP A 91 -2.88 -13.05 6.38
N LEU A 92 -3.92 -12.33 5.92
CA LEU A 92 -4.02 -10.87 6.11
C LEU A 92 -4.18 -10.49 7.58
N ILE A 93 -5.01 -11.21 8.33
CA ILE A 93 -5.16 -10.97 9.78
C ILE A 93 -3.80 -11.13 10.48
N LYS A 94 -3.11 -12.25 10.26
CA LYS A 94 -1.79 -12.50 10.85
C LYS A 94 -0.79 -11.41 10.47
N LYS A 95 -0.82 -10.94 9.22
CA LYS A 95 0.08 -9.85 8.80
C LYS A 95 -0.24 -8.53 9.50
N LEU A 96 -1.52 -8.19 9.71
CA LEU A 96 -1.89 -7.02 10.50
C LEU A 96 -1.51 -7.17 11.97
N GLU A 97 -1.64 -8.36 12.56
CA GLU A 97 -1.19 -8.63 13.92
C GLU A 97 0.33 -8.43 14.04
N GLU A 98 1.11 -8.98 13.09
CA GLU A 98 2.56 -8.77 13.00
C GLU A 98 2.88 -7.28 12.89
N PHE A 99 2.19 -6.55 12.01
CA PHE A 99 2.40 -5.11 11.83
C PHE A 99 2.12 -4.33 13.12
N GLN A 100 1.00 -4.62 13.80
CA GLN A 100 0.66 -4.01 15.09
C GLN A 100 1.70 -4.34 16.17
N GLU A 101 2.20 -5.57 16.21
CA GLU A 101 3.21 -5.98 17.17
C GLU A 101 4.54 -5.24 16.92
N LYS A 102 5.00 -5.18 15.67
CA LYS A 102 6.20 -4.43 15.30
C LYS A 102 6.11 -2.95 15.65
N ILE A 103 4.96 -2.31 15.41
CA ILE A 103 4.69 -0.92 15.83
C ILE A 103 4.79 -0.78 17.37
N LYS A 104 4.18 -1.70 18.13
CA LYS A 104 4.23 -1.65 19.61
C LYS A 104 5.64 -1.82 20.16
N ILE A 105 6.43 -2.71 19.57
CA ILE A 105 7.82 -2.96 19.97
C ILE A 105 8.71 -1.76 19.63
N ASN A 106 8.43 -1.09 18.51
CA ASN A 106 9.23 0.03 18.00
C ASN A 106 8.43 1.34 18.05
N ASN A 107 8.11 1.81 19.25
CA ASN A 107 7.20 2.94 19.49
C ASN A 107 7.69 4.33 18.98
N ASN A 108 8.87 4.41 18.37
CA ASN A 108 9.39 5.62 17.75
C ASN A 108 9.66 5.44 16.25
N TYR A 109 9.18 4.35 15.63
CA TYR A 109 9.40 4.06 14.21
C TYR A 109 9.00 5.23 13.30
N PHE A 110 7.88 5.88 13.58
CA PHE A 110 7.36 6.95 12.72
C PHE A 110 8.26 8.19 12.71
N SER A 111 9.00 8.44 13.79
CA SER A 111 9.97 9.54 13.87
C SER A 111 11.24 9.30 13.03
N GLN A 112 11.46 8.06 12.59
CA GLN A 112 12.62 7.68 11.78
C GLN A 112 12.35 7.82 10.28
N ILE A 113 11.10 8.10 9.89
CA ILE A 113 10.72 8.35 8.50
C ILE A 113 11.36 9.65 8.03
N ILE A 114 12.01 9.59 6.87
CA ILE A 114 12.67 10.73 6.24
C ILE A 114 11.68 11.37 5.25
N PHE A 115 11.36 12.63 5.51
CA PHE A 115 10.56 13.49 4.63
C PHE A 115 11.44 14.45 3.83
N ASN A 116 10.87 15.18 2.86
CA ASN A 116 11.58 16.23 2.14
C ASN A 116 11.88 17.41 3.08
N PRO A 117 13.12 17.66 3.49
CA PRO A 117 13.40 18.67 4.50
C PRO A 117 13.36 20.11 3.95
N TYR A 118 13.30 20.30 2.63
CA TYR A 118 13.56 21.61 2.01
C TYR A 118 12.40 22.19 1.20
N ASN A 119 11.33 21.44 0.94
CA ASN A 119 10.22 21.85 0.08
C ASN A 119 10.71 22.51 -1.23
N ASP A 120 11.31 21.68 -2.07
CA ASP A 120 12.09 22.08 -3.24
C ASP A 120 11.26 22.51 -4.46
N ASP A 121 9.93 22.64 -4.32
CA ASP A 121 9.01 23.09 -5.38
C ASP A 121 9.46 24.40 -6.02
N SER A 122 10.01 25.31 -5.21
CA SER A 122 10.52 26.60 -5.68
C SER A 122 11.81 26.52 -6.48
N LYS A 123 12.65 25.49 -6.27
CA LYS A 123 13.93 25.31 -6.96
C LYS A 123 13.76 24.75 -8.37
N MET A 124 12.74 23.91 -8.56
CA MET A 124 12.41 23.34 -9.88
C MET A 124 11.63 24.35 -10.75
N SER A 125 11.19 25.48 -10.19
CA SER A 125 10.46 26.50 -10.93
C SER A 125 11.36 27.16 -12.00
N GLY A 126 11.02 26.95 -13.27
CA GLY A 126 11.74 27.51 -14.42
C GLY A 126 12.88 26.64 -14.96
N MET A 127 13.11 25.45 -14.40
CA MET A 127 13.93 24.42 -15.05
C MET A 127 13.15 23.80 -16.22
N ASP A 128 13.88 23.34 -17.25
CA ASP A 128 13.28 22.47 -18.26
C ASP A 128 13.10 21.03 -17.74
N ILE A 129 12.38 20.21 -18.50
CA ILE A 129 12.02 18.86 -18.04
C ILE A 129 13.23 17.95 -17.84
N GLU A 130 14.29 18.11 -18.64
CA GLU A 130 15.50 17.29 -18.54
C GLU A 130 16.29 17.64 -17.28
N ASP A 131 16.38 18.94 -16.96
CA ASP A 131 17.01 19.45 -15.75
C ASP A 131 16.21 19.07 -14.49
N ILE A 132 14.88 19.06 -14.55
CA ILE A 132 14.02 18.57 -13.46
C ILE A 132 14.30 17.09 -13.20
N ILE A 133 14.31 16.25 -14.25
CA ILE A 133 14.58 14.81 -14.12
C ILE A 133 15.97 14.58 -13.51
N ARG A 134 16.99 15.33 -13.96
CA ARG A 134 18.34 15.23 -13.39
C ARG A 134 18.36 15.64 -11.92
N TYR A 135 17.72 16.75 -11.56
CA TYR A 135 17.65 17.24 -10.19
C TYR A 135 16.97 16.24 -9.25
N GLN A 136 15.86 15.62 -9.68
CA GLN A 136 15.13 14.60 -8.92
C GLN A 136 15.95 13.32 -8.73
N LYS A 137 16.74 12.91 -9.73
CA LYS A 137 17.67 11.77 -9.59
C LYS A 137 18.78 12.04 -8.57
N GLU A 138 19.30 13.26 -8.55
CA GLU A 138 20.33 13.68 -7.60
C GLU A 138 19.77 13.92 -6.19
N ASN A 139 18.49 14.30 -6.10
CA ASN A 139 17.80 14.67 -4.86
C ASN A 139 16.46 13.92 -4.74
N PRO A 140 16.46 12.59 -4.55
CA PRO A 140 15.23 11.77 -4.65
C PRO A 140 14.15 12.13 -3.62
N LEU A 141 14.53 12.73 -2.50
CA LEU A 141 13.57 13.22 -1.51
C LEU A 141 12.76 14.43 -1.98
N THR A 142 13.11 15.06 -3.11
CA THR A 142 12.34 16.20 -3.63
C THR A 142 10.96 15.79 -4.13
N LEU A 143 10.79 14.52 -4.47
CA LEU A 143 9.49 13.92 -4.79
C LEU A 143 8.64 13.74 -3.52
N TYR A 144 9.28 13.66 -2.36
CA TYR A 144 8.59 13.39 -1.10
C TYR A 144 7.87 14.63 -0.55
N PRO A 145 6.74 14.46 0.17
CA PRO A 145 6.11 15.57 0.87
C PRO A 145 7.04 16.12 1.97
N ALA A 146 6.94 17.43 2.21
CA ALA A 146 7.78 18.12 3.19
C ALA A 146 7.34 17.92 4.65
N ASN A 147 6.18 17.31 4.85
CA ASN A 147 5.66 16.92 6.13
C ASN A 147 4.96 15.57 6.01
N ASN A 148 4.46 15.07 7.14
CA ASN A 148 3.71 13.82 7.26
C ASN A 148 2.40 13.79 6.45
N GLY A 149 1.97 14.90 5.83
CA GLY A 149 0.82 14.91 4.93
C GLY A 149 -0.44 14.32 5.57
N ILE A 150 -1.12 13.44 4.83
CA ILE A 150 -2.34 12.73 5.28
C ILE A 150 -1.98 11.57 6.22
N VAL A 151 -0.78 10.97 6.15
CA VAL A 151 -0.42 9.79 6.96
C VAL A 151 0.33 10.22 8.22
N THR A 152 -0.27 9.96 9.37
CA THR A 152 0.33 10.15 10.69
C THR A 152 0.39 8.83 11.43
N GLU A 153 1.21 8.73 12.47
CA GLU A 153 1.23 7.53 13.32
C GLU A 153 -0.17 7.19 13.88
N GLY A 154 -0.91 8.21 14.33
CA GLY A 154 -2.21 8.04 14.97
C GLY A 154 -3.29 7.52 14.02
N ASN A 155 -3.44 8.12 12.84
CA ASN A 155 -4.45 7.64 11.89
C ASN A 155 -4.04 6.35 11.19
N LEU A 156 -2.73 6.09 10.96
CA LEU A 156 -2.26 4.80 10.48
C LEU A 156 -2.64 3.70 11.48
N SER A 157 -2.36 3.88 12.77
CA SER A 157 -2.75 2.92 13.80
C SER A 157 -4.27 2.74 13.90
N SER A 158 -5.05 3.80 13.72
CA SER A 158 -6.51 3.73 13.69
C SER A 158 -7.02 2.90 12.52
N SER A 159 -6.51 3.14 11.32
CA SER A 159 -6.91 2.43 10.11
C SER A 159 -6.47 0.97 10.11
N ILE A 160 -5.31 0.62 10.67
CA ILE A 160 -4.92 -0.78 10.92
C ILE A 160 -5.96 -1.46 11.83
N SER A 161 -6.40 -0.78 12.89
CA SER A 161 -7.40 -1.32 13.82
C SER A 161 -8.78 -1.45 13.18
N GLU A 162 -9.12 -0.57 12.25
CA GLU A 162 -10.34 -0.63 11.46
C GLU A 162 -10.33 -1.83 10.50
N LEU A 163 -9.25 -1.99 9.72
CA LEU A 163 -9.09 -3.12 8.82
C LEU A 163 -9.15 -4.45 9.58
N MET A 164 -8.50 -4.52 10.74
CA MET A 164 -8.56 -5.70 11.60
C MET A 164 -9.99 -6.09 11.97
N LYS A 165 -10.85 -5.12 12.32
CA LYS A 165 -12.25 -5.39 12.64
C LYS A 165 -13.03 -5.90 11.43
N ILE A 166 -12.75 -5.36 10.24
CA ILE A 166 -13.38 -5.80 9.00
C ILE A 166 -13.00 -7.26 8.71
N LEU A 167 -11.72 -7.61 8.79
CA LEU A 167 -11.24 -8.96 8.52
C LEU A 167 -11.74 -9.98 9.56
N GLU A 168 -11.77 -9.61 10.84
CA GLU A 168 -12.35 -10.46 11.89
C GLU A 168 -13.86 -10.69 11.68
N HIS A 169 -14.59 -9.68 11.19
CA HIS A 169 -15.98 -9.85 10.83
C HIS A 169 -16.16 -10.85 9.68
N LEU A 170 -15.35 -10.74 8.63
CA LEU A 170 -15.33 -11.68 7.50
C LEU A 170 -14.97 -13.11 7.96
N LYS A 171 -14.02 -13.24 8.89
CA LYS A 171 -13.66 -14.52 9.50
C LYS A 171 -14.83 -15.15 10.24
N ILE A 172 -15.60 -14.37 11.02
CA ILE A 172 -16.83 -14.85 11.69
C ILE A 172 -17.88 -15.32 10.68
N GLN A 173 -17.95 -14.68 9.52
CA GLN A 173 -18.84 -15.07 8.40
C GLN A 173 -18.35 -16.30 7.62
N ASN A 174 -17.20 -16.88 8.00
CA ASN A 174 -16.51 -17.97 7.30
C ASN A 174 -16.00 -17.60 5.88
N THR A 175 -15.79 -16.31 5.61
CA THR A 175 -15.13 -15.86 4.39
C THR A 175 -13.66 -16.25 4.44
N LYS A 176 -13.27 -17.24 3.63
CA LYS A 176 -11.90 -17.79 3.62
C LYS A 176 -10.92 -16.96 2.82
N GLN A 177 -11.39 -16.37 1.73
CA GLN A 177 -10.56 -15.63 0.80
C GLN A 177 -11.21 -14.27 0.49
N ILE A 178 -10.37 -13.27 0.27
CA ILE A 178 -10.75 -11.94 -0.15
C ILE A 178 -9.82 -11.48 -1.27
N ARG A 179 -10.22 -10.48 -2.03
CA ARG A 179 -9.39 -9.81 -3.03
C ARG A 179 -9.39 -8.32 -2.75
N LEU A 180 -8.21 -7.69 -2.84
CA LEU A 180 -8.10 -6.24 -2.74
C LEU A 180 -8.30 -5.66 -4.13
N ASN A 181 -9.32 -4.84 -4.30
CA ASN A 181 -9.64 -4.18 -5.54
C ASN A 181 -9.11 -2.76 -5.50
N TYR A 182 -8.41 -2.34 -6.54
CA TYR A 182 -7.99 -0.96 -6.74
C TYR A 182 -8.89 -0.35 -7.82
N MET A 183 -9.75 0.61 -7.44
CA MET A 183 -10.74 1.25 -8.32
C MET A 183 -10.65 2.77 -8.26
#